data_AF-D7CST0-F1
#
_entry.id   AF-D7CST0-F1
#
_cell.length_a   1.000
_cell.length_b   1.000
_cell.length_c   1.000
_cell.angle_alpha   90.00
_cell.angle_beta   90.00
_cell.angle_gamma   90.00
#
_symmetry.space_group_name_H-M   'P 1'
#
loop_
_entity.id
_entity.type
_entity.pdbx_description
1 polymer ?
#
loop_
_entity_poly.entity_id
_entity_poly.type
_entity_poly.pdbx_seq_one_letter_code
_entity_poly.pdbx_strand_id
1 'polypeptide(L)'
;MSQETLLLFVLAVFGLYSVRWTQRLAPLGSELPLKTLLATLLCALLGALNLTGAPAPLAVRALVLVLGALYILAPLILMGLSRAHRYDLAARLADLLYWTPAGRSGIKRLIAQVALHHDDPEAALALLPEGAGDILRLQVFALQGRWHEVLASPVEGGGDNAFLGLAARVQAHLGLHDEAAAEEELARMVARWEAQGQGPLGYRSITLSRARLAAYRGDLAGAQRELQNPLPGVPPYRVLEILAHAAERAHNPEAAGRLYAQAHAYAPPRARARLGAAAHRYGVDLPDTPRRQGATTTVMLTGFLLALYVVQLWVDNRYGARSWALTAGFLTLPDARVPGASALWRYLSYAFVHGGVVHIALNAWVLLDIGRLYESRRPWGSLLAAFVFGSVMGAYLTFVSQGGAPPGVIGASGGVLGVAGALLADTWRGRSARDRLLTRSLVQWSVLIVLFSLLLPGVSLWGHIGGLVGGLLWGFMRQGLPQTPQLDRYAGVLSVAALAYALFGALSWLARFAPQL
;
A
#
# COMPACT_ATOMS: atom_id res chain seq x y z
N MET A 1 -6.47 1.31 27.99
CA MET A 1 -6.99 0.17 27.20
C MET A 1 -5.96 -0.96 27.22
N SER A 2 -6.39 -2.23 27.31
CA SER A 2 -5.48 -3.39 27.25
C SER A 2 -4.95 -3.61 25.82
N GLN A 3 -3.80 -4.29 25.66
CA GLN A 3 -3.27 -4.62 24.33
C GLN A 3 -4.19 -5.54 23.53
N GLU A 4 -4.87 -6.46 24.21
CA GLU A 4 -5.85 -7.34 23.57
C GLU A 4 -7.02 -6.53 23.03
N THR A 5 -7.59 -5.63 23.84
CA THR A 5 -8.69 -4.76 23.41
C THR A 5 -8.29 -3.93 22.19
N LEU A 6 -7.07 -3.38 22.20
CA LEU A 6 -6.53 -2.67 21.04
C LEU A 6 -6.46 -3.57 19.81
N LEU A 7 -5.92 -4.79 19.94
CA LEU A 7 -5.79 -5.73 18.83
C LEU A 7 -7.15 -6.12 18.24
N LEU A 8 -8.15 -6.36 19.09
CA LEU A 8 -9.52 -6.67 18.67
C LEU A 8 -10.14 -5.54 17.85
N PHE A 9 -9.98 -4.29 18.29
CA PHE A 9 -10.49 -3.14 17.52
C PHE A 9 -9.73 -2.92 16.21
N VAL A 10 -8.40 -3.10 16.22
CA VAL A 10 -7.59 -3.04 15.00
C VAL A 10 -8.08 -4.09 14.01
N LEU A 11 -8.22 -5.35 14.44
CA LEU A 11 -8.76 -6.43 13.62
C LEU A 11 -10.16 -6.10 13.11
N ALA A 12 -11.07 -5.60 13.95
CA ALA A 12 -12.42 -5.22 13.52
C ALA A 12 -12.41 -4.13 12.43
N VAL A 13 -11.59 -3.09 12.56
CA VAL A 13 -11.48 -2.01 11.56
C VAL A 13 -10.88 -2.53 10.25
N PHE A 14 -9.82 -3.34 10.31
CA PHE A 14 -9.28 -4.04 9.13
C PHE A 14 -10.32 -5.00 8.52
N GLY A 15 -11.15 -5.58 9.37
CA GLY A 15 -12.27 -6.45 9.01
C GLY A 15 -13.28 -5.76 8.13
N LEU A 16 -13.69 -4.52 8.46
CA LEU A 16 -14.61 -3.73 7.64
C LEU A 16 -14.08 -3.51 6.21
N TYR A 17 -12.78 -3.23 6.08
CA TYR A 17 -12.14 -3.12 4.78
C TYR A 17 -12.12 -4.48 4.05
N SER A 18 -11.74 -5.54 4.77
CA SER A 18 -11.60 -6.89 4.23
C SER A 18 -12.95 -7.48 3.80
N VAL A 19 -14.04 -7.18 4.49
CA VAL A 19 -15.41 -7.54 4.08
C VAL A 19 -15.77 -6.86 2.77
N ARG A 20 -15.61 -5.53 2.68
CA ARG A 20 -15.89 -4.80 1.43
C ARG A 20 -15.05 -5.29 0.25
N TRP A 21 -13.83 -5.70 0.53
CA TRP A 21 -12.92 -6.24 -0.48
C TRP A 21 -13.33 -7.65 -0.91
N THR A 22 -13.61 -8.55 0.02
CA THR A 22 -14.05 -9.93 -0.28
C THR A 22 -15.40 -9.95 -1.00
N GLN A 23 -16.30 -9.02 -0.71
CA GLN A 23 -17.57 -8.84 -1.44
C GLN A 23 -17.38 -8.51 -2.94
N ARG A 24 -16.21 -8.00 -3.35
CA ARG A 24 -15.89 -7.79 -4.76
C ARG A 24 -15.48 -9.08 -5.47
N LEU A 25 -15.10 -10.10 -4.71
CA LEU A 25 -14.62 -11.39 -5.22
C LEU A 25 -15.72 -12.45 -5.25
N ALA A 26 -16.66 -12.39 -4.31
CA ALA A 26 -17.78 -13.30 -4.22
C ALA A 26 -19.00 -12.60 -3.59
N PRO A 27 -20.24 -13.02 -3.91
CA PRO A 27 -21.45 -12.53 -3.24
C PRO A 27 -21.37 -12.69 -1.72
N LEU A 28 -22.00 -11.78 -0.96
CA LEU A 28 -21.94 -11.78 0.51
C LEU A 28 -22.35 -13.12 1.14
N GLY A 29 -23.31 -13.84 0.54
CA GLY A 29 -23.76 -15.15 1.02
C GLY A 29 -22.76 -16.29 0.78
N SER A 30 -21.66 -16.03 0.06
CA SER A 30 -20.59 -17.01 -0.12
C SER A 30 -19.72 -17.10 1.14
N GLU A 31 -19.07 -18.26 1.30
CA GLU A 31 -18.23 -18.55 2.48
C GLU A 31 -17.13 -17.49 2.73
N LEU A 32 -16.50 -16.97 1.67
CA LEU A 32 -15.36 -16.04 1.78
C LEU A 32 -15.74 -14.71 2.48
N PRO A 33 -16.69 -13.91 1.96
CA PRO A 33 -17.14 -12.71 2.67
C PRO A 33 -17.77 -13.01 4.03
N LEU A 34 -18.50 -14.12 4.14
CA LEU A 34 -19.20 -14.48 5.37
C LEU A 34 -18.24 -14.78 6.53
N LYS A 35 -17.20 -15.61 6.30
CA LYS A 35 -16.17 -15.90 7.31
C LYS A 35 -15.46 -14.63 7.76
N THR A 36 -15.15 -13.73 6.82
CA THR A 36 -14.52 -12.44 7.10
C THR A 36 -15.43 -11.53 7.92
N LEU A 37 -16.72 -11.47 7.59
CA LEU A 37 -17.73 -10.68 8.30
C LEU A 37 -17.93 -11.20 9.73
N LEU A 38 -18.10 -12.51 9.91
CA LEU A 38 -18.27 -13.12 11.22
C LEU A 38 -17.05 -12.88 12.11
N ALA A 39 -15.84 -13.08 11.59
CA ALA A 39 -14.61 -12.77 12.32
C ALA A 39 -14.51 -11.29 12.72
N THR A 40 -14.92 -10.38 11.83
CA THR A 40 -14.97 -8.94 12.08
C THR A 40 -15.93 -8.59 13.21
N LEU A 41 -17.15 -9.14 13.16
CA LEU A 41 -18.19 -8.90 14.17
C LEU A 41 -17.80 -9.48 15.53
N LEU A 42 -17.20 -10.67 15.57
CA LEU A 42 -16.70 -11.28 16.79
C LEU A 42 -15.59 -10.44 17.44
N CYS A 43 -14.64 -9.93 16.66
CA CYS A 43 -13.60 -9.04 17.16
C CYS A 43 -14.19 -7.74 17.72
N ALA A 44 -15.14 -7.12 17.01
CA ALA A 44 -15.80 -5.90 17.46
C ALA A 44 -16.59 -6.11 18.76
N LEU A 45 -17.36 -7.20 18.83
CA LEU A 45 -18.18 -7.54 19.99
C LEU A 45 -17.31 -7.81 21.22
N LEU A 46 -16.28 -8.65 21.08
CA LEU A 46 -15.36 -8.95 22.18
C LEU A 46 -14.56 -7.72 22.61
N GLY A 47 -14.15 -6.88 21.67
CA GLY A 47 -13.49 -5.60 21.95
C GLY A 47 -14.38 -4.67 22.77
N ALA A 48 -15.67 -4.56 22.41
CA ALA A 48 -16.66 -3.78 23.15
C ALA A 48 -16.94 -4.34 24.55
N LEU A 49 -17.09 -5.67 24.69
CA LEU A 49 -17.25 -6.33 25.99
C LEU A 49 -16.05 -6.09 26.92
N ASN A 50 -14.83 -6.09 26.38
CA ASN A 50 -13.64 -5.78 27.16
C ASN A 50 -13.63 -4.33 27.69
N LEU A 51 -14.36 -3.40 27.07
CA LEU A 51 -14.50 -2.02 27.57
C LEU A 51 -15.50 -1.89 28.72
N THR A 52 -16.46 -2.81 28.86
CA THR A 52 -17.44 -2.79 29.97
C THR A 52 -16.90 -3.42 31.26
N GLY A 53 -15.70 -3.99 31.23
CA GLY A 53 -15.11 -4.69 32.37
C GLY A 53 -15.60 -6.12 32.56
N ALA A 54 -16.33 -6.69 31.58
CA ALA A 54 -16.80 -8.07 31.60
C ALA A 54 -15.95 -8.97 30.66
N PRO A 55 -14.79 -9.49 31.11
CA PRO A 55 -13.91 -10.28 30.25
C PRO A 55 -14.53 -11.64 29.91
N ALA A 56 -14.52 -12.00 28.64
CA ALA A 56 -14.90 -13.35 28.21
C ALA A 56 -13.89 -14.42 28.69
N PRO A 57 -14.27 -15.70 28.73
CA PRO A 57 -13.34 -16.79 29.06
C PRO A 57 -12.11 -16.80 28.16
N LEU A 58 -10.96 -17.21 28.70
CA LEU A 58 -9.68 -17.25 27.96
C LEU A 58 -9.79 -18.00 26.63
N ALA A 59 -10.48 -19.14 26.62
CA ALA A 59 -10.70 -19.95 25.41
C ALA A 59 -11.46 -19.17 24.32
N VAL A 60 -12.49 -18.41 24.70
CA VAL A 60 -13.27 -17.57 23.77
C VAL A 60 -12.39 -16.44 23.23
N ARG A 61 -11.64 -15.76 24.10
CA ARG A 61 -10.72 -14.69 23.71
C ARG A 61 -9.66 -15.17 22.72
N ALA A 62 -9.01 -16.29 23.04
CA ALA A 62 -8.00 -16.91 22.17
C ALA A 62 -8.61 -17.31 20.83
N LEU A 63 -9.80 -17.93 20.83
CA LEU A 63 -10.48 -18.34 19.60
C LEU A 63 -10.82 -17.13 18.72
N VAL A 64 -11.42 -16.07 19.28
CA VAL A 64 -11.79 -14.87 18.52
C VAL A 64 -10.56 -14.18 17.93
N LEU A 65 -9.46 -14.08 18.69
CA LEU A 65 -8.21 -13.51 18.18
C LEU A 65 -7.61 -14.33 17.04
N VAL A 66 -7.59 -15.67 17.17
CA VAL A 66 -7.08 -16.57 16.13
C VAL A 66 -7.95 -16.48 14.87
N LEU A 67 -9.27 -16.61 15.00
CA LEU A 67 -10.19 -16.53 13.85
C LEU A 67 -10.17 -15.14 13.21
N GLY A 68 -10.09 -14.09 14.04
CA GLY A 68 -9.93 -12.70 13.62
C GLY A 68 -8.68 -12.52 12.78
N ALA A 69 -7.51 -12.85 13.32
CA ALA A 69 -6.25 -12.77 12.59
C ALA A 69 -6.28 -13.61 11.30
N LEU A 70 -6.82 -14.83 11.37
CA LEU A 70 -6.87 -15.76 10.25
C LEU A 70 -7.73 -15.23 9.11
N TYR A 71 -9.00 -14.91 9.35
CA TYR A 71 -9.95 -14.59 8.28
C TYR A 71 -9.95 -13.11 7.88
N ILE A 72 -9.59 -12.20 8.77
CA ILE A 72 -9.49 -10.77 8.43
C ILE A 72 -8.20 -10.50 7.67
N LEU A 73 -7.07 -11.12 8.07
CA LEU A 73 -5.78 -10.87 7.45
C LEU A 73 -5.45 -11.85 6.31
N ALA A 74 -6.14 -12.99 6.18
CA ALA A 74 -5.94 -13.93 5.07
C ALA A 74 -5.93 -13.28 3.69
N PRO A 75 -6.92 -12.44 3.32
CA PRO A 75 -6.88 -11.62 2.11
C PRO A 75 -5.53 -10.93 1.84
N LEU A 76 -4.98 -10.29 2.86
CA LEU A 76 -3.73 -9.51 2.77
C LEU A 76 -2.52 -10.44 2.66
N ILE A 77 -2.50 -11.54 3.43
CA ILE A 77 -1.44 -12.54 3.40
C ILE A 77 -1.39 -13.22 2.03
N LEU A 78 -2.53 -13.65 1.50
CA LEU A 78 -2.66 -14.28 0.19
C LEU A 78 -2.19 -13.34 -0.92
N MET A 79 -2.57 -12.07 -0.86
CA MET A 79 -2.08 -11.04 -1.79
C MET A 79 -0.58 -10.79 -1.65
N GLY A 80 -0.05 -10.78 -0.42
CA GLY A 80 1.38 -10.64 -0.14
C GLY A 80 2.20 -11.78 -0.75
N LEU A 81 1.76 -13.03 -0.53
CA LEU A 81 2.35 -14.23 -1.13
C LEU A 81 2.32 -14.17 -2.65
N SER A 82 1.18 -13.76 -3.22
CA SER A 82 1.01 -13.63 -4.68
C SER A 82 1.96 -12.59 -5.27
N ARG A 83 2.11 -11.43 -4.61
CA ARG A 83 3.08 -10.38 -5.02
C ARG A 83 4.54 -10.81 -4.87
N ALA A 84 4.81 -11.78 -4.00
CA ALA A 84 6.12 -12.40 -3.83
C ALA A 84 6.34 -13.60 -4.79
N HIS A 85 5.47 -13.78 -5.79
CA HIS A 85 5.50 -14.91 -6.74
C HIS A 85 5.38 -16.30 -6.08
N ARG A 86 4.76 -16.40 -4.91
CA ARG A 86 4.52 -17.66 -4.18
C ARG A 86 3.08 -18.14 -4.40
N TYR A 87 2.68 -18.30 -5.65
CA TYR A 87 1.30 -18.59 -6.04
C TYR A 87 0.80 -19.94 -5.50
N ASP A 88 1.62 -20.99 -5.55
CA ASP A 88 1.25 -22.32 -5.04
C ASP A 88 0.97 -22.30 -3.53
N LEU A 89 1.80 -21.57 -2.78
CA LEU A 89 1.61 -21.42 -1.35
C LEU A 89 0.33 -20.63 -1.05
N ALA A 90 0.06 -19.56 -1.82
CA ALA A 90 -1.17 -18.80 -1.71
C ALA A 90 -2.40 -19.67 -2.05
N ALA A 91 -2.32 -20.51 -3.08
CA ALA A 91 -3.41 -21.40 -3.48
C ALA A 91 -3.70 -22.47 -2.41
N ARG A 92 -2.65 -23.14 -1.89
CA ARG A 92 -2.80 -24.12 -0.81
C ARG A 92 -3.38 -23.50 0.45
N LEU A 93 -2.93 -22.29 0.79
CA LEU A 93 -3.49 -21.55 1.93
C LEU A 93 -4.96 -21.19 1.69
N ALA A 94 -5.33 -20.79 0.48
CA ALA A 94 -6.74 -20.55 0.13
C ALA A 94 -7.58 -21.83 0.26
N ASP A 95 -7.06 -22.98 -0.18
CA ASP A 95 -7.76 -24.27 -0.08
C ASP A 95 -7.93 -24.75 1.37
N LEU A 96 -7.00 -24.39 2.25
CA LEU A 96 -7.07 -24.65 3.70
C LEU A 96 -8.13 -23.77 4.39
N LEU A 97 -8.18 -22.49 4.02
CA LEU A 97 -9.02 -21.48 4.67
C LEU A 97 -10.48 -21.52 4.22
N TYR A 98 -10.73 -21.88 2.96
CA TYR A 98 -12.05 -21.87 2.34
C TYR A 98 -12.36 -23.25 1.78
N TRP A 99 -13.56 -23.76 2.05
CA TRP A 99 -13.95 -25.15 1.76
C TRP A 99 -14.86 -25.26 0.55
N THR A 100 -15.65 -24.23 0.28
CA THR A 100 -16.62 -24.19 -0.82
C THR A 100 -15.96 -23.80 -2.15
N PRO A 101 -16.44 -24.32 -3.30
CA PRO A 101 -15.96 -23.90 -4.62
C PRO A 101 -16.09 -22.39 -4.86
N ALA A 102 -17.19 -21.78 -4.40
CA ALA A 102 -17.42 -20.34 -4.49
C ALA A 102 -16.42 -19.53 -3.65
N GLY A 103 -16.10 -19.99 -2.43
CA GLY A 103 -15.10 -19.34 -1.57
C GLY A 103 -13.68 -19.41 -2.15
N ARG A 104 -13.31 -20.54 -2.75
CA ARG A 104 -11.99 -20.76 -3.36
C ARG A 104 -11.82 -20.02 -4.69
N SER A 105 -12.82 -20.06 -5.56
CA SER A 105 -12.70 -19.55 -6.93
C SER A 105 -12.45 -18.04 -6.97
N GLY A 106 -13.11 -17.25 -6.11
CA GLY A 106 -12.90 -15.80 -6.04
C GLY A 106 -11.46 -15.42 -5.69
N ILE A 107 -10.86 -16.10 -4.72
CA ILE A 107 -9.45 -15.89 -4.35
C ILE A 107 -8.51 -16.40 -5.44
N LYS A 108 -8.72 -17.61 -5.97
CA LYS A 108 -7.83 -18.16 -6.99
C LYS A 108 -7.81 -17.33 -8.27
N ARG A 109 -8.96 -16.79 -8.71
CA ARG A 109 -9.04 -15.83 -9.82
C ARG A 109 -8.24 -14.56 -9.55
N LEU A 110 -8.28 -14.05 -8.32
CA LEU A 110 -7.46 -12.90 -7.93
C LEU A 110 -5.96 -13.22 -7.94
N ILE A 111 -5.54 -14.38 -7.42
CA ILE A 111 -4.14 -14.83 -7.47
C ILE A 111 -3.71 -14.96 -8.94
N ALA A 112 -4.56 -15.53 -9.80
CA ALA A 112 -4.32 -15.64 -11.24
C ALA A 112 -4.18 -14.27 -11.91
N GLN A 113 -5.01 -13.30 -11.54
CA GLN A 113 -4.90 -11.92 -12.02
C GLN A 113 -3.58 -11.27 -11.60
N VAL A 114 -3.10 -11.53 -10.38
CA VAL A 114 -1.79 -11.07 -9.92
C VAL A 114 -0.67 -11.75 -10.71
N ALA A 115 -0.78 -13.05 -11.01
CA ALA A 115 0.18 -13.75 -11.86
C ALA A 115 0.23 -13.16 -13.29
N LEU A 116 -0.93 -12.88 -13.89
CA LEU A 116 -1.03 -12.19 -15.19
C LEU A 116 -0.37 -10.81 -15.18
N HIS A 117 -0.54 -10.04 -14.09
CA HIS A 117 0.13 -8.73 -13.96
C HIS A 117 1.66 -8.83 -13.92
N HIS A 118 2.21 -9.97 -13.50
CA HIS A 118 3.64 -10.26 -13.47
C HIS A 118 4.16 -11.00 -14.70
N ASP A 119 3.35 -11.11 -15.76
CA ASP A 119 3.71 -11.83 -17.00
C ASP A 119 3.92 -13.34 -16.76
N ASP A 120 3.10 -13.95 -15.89
CA ASP A 120 3.14 -15.39 -15.55
C ASP A 120 1.84 -16.11 -15.95
N PRO A 121 1.64 -16.40 -17.26
CA PRO A 121 0.43 -17.04 -17.76
C PRO A 121 0.27 -18.50 -17.29
N GLU A 122 1.36 -19.22 -17.06
CA GLU A 122 1.33 -20.62 -16.62
C GLU A 122 0.79 -20.73 -15.19
N ALA A 123 1.33 -19.91 -14.27
CA ALA A 123 0.82 -19.87 -12.90
C ALA A 123 -0.64 -19.40 -12.86
N ALA A 124 -0.99 -18.42 -13.70
CA ALA A 124 -2.38 -17.98 -13.81
C ALA A 124 -3.31 -19.11 -14.28
N LEU A 125 -2.93 -19.87 -15.32
CA LEU A 125 -3.75 -20.96 -15.85
C LEU A 125 -3.96 -22.09 -14.83
N ALA A 126 -2.92 -22.45 -14.08
CA ALA A 126 -2.97 -23.49 -13.05
C ALA A 126 -3.94 -23.17 -11.89
N LEU A 127 -4.28 -21.89 -11.70
CA LEU A 127 -5.17 -21.42 -10.64
C LEU A 127 -6.63 -21.33 -11.06
N LEU A 128 -6.91 -21.27 -12.37
CA LEU A 128 -8.25 -21.07 -12.89
C LEU A 128 -9.02 -22.41 -12.94
N PRO A 129 -10.29 -22.45 -12.52
CA PRO A 129 -11.09 -23.67 -12.58
C PRO A 129 -11.30 -24.12 -14.03
N GLU A 130 -11.29 -25.43 -14.29
CA GLU A 130 -11.56 -26.00 -15.62
C GLU A 130 -12.98 -25.64 -16.11
N GLY A 131 -13.09 -25.18 -17.37
CA GLY A 131 -14.35 -24.76 -17.99
C GLY A 131 -14.15 -23.68 -19.05
N ALA A 132 -14.86 -23.74 -20.18
CA ALA A 132 -14.79 -22.71 -21.22
C ALA A 132 -15.32 -21.35 -20.70
N GLY A 133 -14.77 -20.23 -21.17
CA GLY A 133 -15.40 -18.90 -20.99
C GLY A 133 -14.84 -17.95 -19.92
N ASP A 134 -13.92 -18.38 -19.05
CA ASP A 134 -13.32 -17.45 -18.07
C ASP A 134 -12.51 -16.35 -18.78
N ILE A 135 -12.92 -15.08 -18.60
CA ILE A 135 -12.23 -13.89 -19.11
C ILE A 135 -10.73 -13.91 -18.78
N LEU A 136 -10.35 -14.41 -17.61
CA LEU A 136 -8.93 -14.51 -17.24
C LEU A 136 -8.18 -15.54 -18.09
N ARG A 137 -8.85 -16.63 -18.50
CA ARG A 137 -8.25 -17.64 -19.40
C ARG A 137 -8.03 -17.07 -20.80
N LEU A 138 -8.97 -16.27 -21.31
CA LEU A 138 -8.78 -15.52 -22.56
C LEU A 138 -7.54 -14.62 -22.50
N GLN A 139 -7.32 -13.94 -21.37
CA GLN A 139 -6.13 -13.11 -21.16
C GLN A 139 -4.84 -13.94 -21.10
N VAL A 140 -4.87 -15.12 -20.47
CA VAL A 140 -3.76 -16.08 -20.49
C VAL A 140 -3.42 -16.47 -21.92
N PHE A 141 -4.39 -16.91 -22.71
CA PHE A 141 -4.18 -17.33 -24.09
C PHE A 141 -3.65 -16.20 -24.96
N ALA A 142 -4.20 -14.99 -24.81
CA ALA A 142 -3.70 -13.82 -25.51
C ALA A 142 -2.26 -13.45 -25.11
N LEU A 143 -1.88 -13.69 -23.85
CA LEU A 143 -0.51 -13.46 -23.41
C LEU A 143 0.47 -14.51 -23.96
N GLN A 144 0.01 -15.75 -24.13
CA GLN A 144 0.79 -16.86 -24.70
C GLN A 144 0.82 -16.84 -26.24
N GLY A 145 0.13 -15.91 -26.90
CA GLY A 145 0.01 -15.89 -28.36
C GLY A 145 -0.86 -17.01 -28.95
N ARG A 146 -1.72 -17.63 -28.13
CA ARG A 146 -2.61 -18.73 -28.53
C ARG A 146 -3.89 -18.17 -29.16
N TRP A 147 -3.74 -17.46 -30.28
CA TRP A 147 -4.80 -16.64 -30.87
C TRP A 147 -6.05 -17.41 -31.26
N HIS A 148 -5.89 -18.61 -31.85
CA HIS A 148 -7.03 -19.45 -32.23
C HIS A 148 -7.88 -19.86 -31.01
N GLU A 149 -7.26 -20.11 -29.87
CA GLU A 149 -7.97 -20.48 -28.64
C GLU A 149 -8.71 -19.29 -28.02
N VAL A 150 -8.17 -18.07 -28.17
CA VAL A 150 -8.87 -16.84 -27.79
C VAL A 150 -10.15 -16.68 -28.60
N LEU A 151 -10.09 -16.91 -29.92
CA LEU A 151 -11.23 -16.72 -30.82
C LEU A 151 -12.27 -17.83 -30.68
N ALA A 152 -11.84 -19.07 -30.41
CA ALA A 152 -12.71 -20.23 -30.20
C ALA A 152 -13.44 -20.21 -28.84
N SER A 153 -12.87 -19.52 -27.84
CA SER A 153 -13.45 -19.43 -26.50
C SER A 153 -14.57 -18.37 -26.45
N PRO A 154 -15.73 -18.67 -25.84
CA PRO A 154 -16.77 -17.67 -25.65
C PRO A 154 -16.30 -16.58 -24.66
N VAL A 155 -16.80 -15.36 -24.82
CA VAL A 155 -16.63 -14.31 -23.82
C VAL A 155 -17.80 -14.37 -22.85
N GLU A 156 -17.64 -15.13 -21.77
CA GLU A 156 -18.67 -15.24 -20.73
C GLU A 156 -18.56 -14.08 -19.73
N GLY A 157 -19.71 -13.59 -19.27
CA GLY A 157 -19.80 -12.52 -18.27
C GLY A 157 -20.60 -11.30 -18.76
N GLY A 158 -21.39 -10.73 -17.85
CA GLY A 158 -22.15 -9.50 -18.07
C GLY A 158 -21.41 -8.25 -17.62
N GLY A 159 -21.85 -7.10 -18.12
CA GLY A 159 -21.35 -5.79 -17.73
C GLY A 159 -19.91 -5.49 -18.18
N ASP A 160 -19.25 -4.61 -17.43
CA ASP A 160 -17.97 -3.97 -17.80
C ASP A 160 -16.78 -4.94 -17.90
N ASN A 161 -16.84 -6.10 -17.22
CA ASN A 161 -15.76 -7.10 -17.27
C ASN A 161 -15.63 -7.77 -18.64
N ALA A 162 -16.72 -7.91 -19.39
CA ALA A 162 -16.73 -8.61 -20.69
C ALA A 162 -15.76 -7.96 -21.69
N PHE A 163 -15.53 -6.65 -21.57
CA PHE A 163 -14.59 -5.90 -22.39
C PHE A 163 -13.15 -6.40 -22.33
N LEU A 164 -12.77 -7.06 -21.23
CA LEU A 164 -11.46 -7.68 -21.12
C LEU A 164 -11.28 -8.87 -22.06
N GLY A 165 -12.33 -9.68 -22.23
CA GLY A 165 -12.34 -10.79 -23.18
C GLY A 165 -12.44 -10.29 -24.63
N LEU A 166 -13.28 -9.28 -24.88
CA LEU A 166 -13.40 -8.65 -26.21
C LEU A 166 -12.07 -8.02 -26.65
N ALA A 167 -11.36 -7.32 -25.76
CA ALA A 167 -10.03 -6.79 -26.09
C ALA A 167 -8.98 -7.88 -26.36
N ALA A 168 -9.09 -9.05 -25.72
CA ALA A 168 -8.25 -10.19 -26.05
C ALA A 168 -8.52 -10.70 -27.48
N ARG A 169 -9.79 -10.70 -27.93
CA ARG A 169 -10.16 -11.06 -29.30
C ARG A 169 -9.62 -10.06 -30.33
N VAL A 170 -9.70 -8.75 -30.07
CA VAL A 170 -9.04 -7.74 -30.92
C VAL A 170 -7.55 -8.03 -31.04
N GLN A 171 -6.88 -8.32 -29.91
CA GLN A 171 -5.46 -8.67 -29.91
C GLN A 171 -5.17 -9.96 -30.71
N ALA A 172 -6.06 -10.95 -30.65
CA ALA A 172 -5.93 -12.19 -31.41
C ALA A 172 -6.05 -11.98 -32.92
N HIS A 173 -7.02 -11.17 -33.38
CA HIS A 173 -7.14 -10.80 -34.79
C HIS A 173 -5.90 -10.07 -35.31
N LEU A 174 -5.39 -9.08 -34.56
CA LEU A 174 -4.13 -8.40 -34.89
C LEU A 174 -2.94 -9.38 -34.92
N GLY A 175 -2.89 -10.33 -33.98
CA GLY A 175 -1.86 -11.36 -33.90
C GLY A 175 -1.90 -12.39 -35.05
N LEU A 176 -3.07 -12.57 -35.66
CA LEU A 176 -3.27 -13.40 -36.85
C LEU A 176 -3.20 -12.59 -38.16
N HIS A 177 -2.79 -11.33 -38.08
CA HIS A 177 -2.70 -10.42 -39.23
C HIS A 177 -4.04 -10.14 -39.93
N ASP A 178 -5.15 -10.27 -39.22
CA ASP A 178 -6.50 -9.96 -39.71
C ASP A 178 -6.94 -8.60 -39.17
N GLU A 179 -6.51 -7.54 -39.85
CA GLU A 179 -6.82 -6.16 -39.46
C GLU A 179 -8.31 -5.84 -39.56
N ALA A 180 -8.98 -6.30 -40.62
CA ALA A 180 -10.39 -6.04 -40.85
C ALA A 180 -11.27 -6.63 -39.73
N ALA A 181 -11.00 -7.87 -39.32
CA ALA A 181 -11.73 -8.47 -38.20
C ALA A 181 -11.39 -7.80 -36.85
N ALA A 182 -10.16 -7.31 -36.66
CA ALA A 182 -9.79 -6.55 -35.47
C ALA A 182 -10.56 -5.23 -35.37
N GLU A 183 -10.73 -4.53 -36.49
CA GLU A 183 -11.52 -3.30 -36.60
C GLU A 183 -13.00 -3.56 -36.33
N GLU A 184 -13.56 -4.61 -36.93
CA GLU A 184 -14.96 -4.99 -36.72
C GLU A 184 -15.23 -5.34 -35.25
N GLU A 185 -14.35 -6.13 -34.63
CA GLU A 185 -14.47 -6.48 -33.21
C GLU A 185 -14.36 -5.24 -32.31
N LEU A 186 -13.46 -4.31 -32.62
CA LEU A 186 -13.32 -3.05 -31.90
C LEU A 186 -14.55 -2.15 -32.07
N ALA A 187 -15.12 -2.07 -33.28
CA ALA A 187 -16.35 -1.32 -33.55
C ALA A 187 -17.54 -1.89 -32.76
N ARG A 188 -17.69 -3.23 -32.75
CA ARG A 188 -18.68 -3.92 -31.90
C ARG A 188 -18.49 -3.59 -30.42
N MET A 189 -17.24 -3.59 -29.97
CA MET A 189 -16.89 -3.26 -28.59
C MET A 189 -17.30 -1.81 -28.24
N VAL A 190 -16.99 -0.83 -29.09
CA VAL A 190 -17.39 0.58 -28.89
C VAL A 190 -18.91 0.72 -28.83
N ALA A 191 -19.63 0.17 -29.81
CA ALA A 191 -21.10 0.24 -29.85
C ALA A 191 -21.74 -0.37 -28.59
N ARG A 192 -21.20 -1.50 -28.12
CA ARG A 192 -21.65 -2.14 -26.87
C ARG A 192 -21.41 -1.25 -25.65
N TRP A 193 -20.28 -0.56 -25.57
CA TRP A 193 -19.94 0.31 -24.44
C TRP A 193 -20.84 1.54 -24.38
N GLU A 194 -21.18 2.10 -25.53
CA GLU A 194 -22.14 3.20 -25.64
C GLU A 194 -23.55 2.75 -25.24
N ALA A 195 -23.95 1.53 -25.61
CA ALA A 195 -25.28 1.00 -25.29
C ALA A 195 -25.45 0.53 -23.83
N GLN A 196 -24.42 -0.06 -23.21
CA GLN A 196 -24.51 -0.69 -21.87
C GLN A 196 -24.10 0.22 -20.71
N GLY A 197 -23.75 1.48 -21.00
CA GLY A 197 -23.23 2.44 -20.02
C GLY A 197 -21.70 2.41 -19.92
N GLN A 198 -21.10 3.60 -19.86
CA GLN A 198 -19.66 3.81 -19.97
C GLN A 198 -18.89 3.38 -18.72
N GLY A 199 -18.55 2.10 -18.62
CA GLY A 199 -17.75 1.54 -17.53
C GLY A 199 -16.22 1.75 -17.70
N PRO A 200 -15.46 1.77 -16.58
CA PRO A 200 -14.02 2.03 -16.59
C PRO A 200 -13.16 0.94 -17.27
N LEU A 201 -13.55 -0.33 -17.18
CA LEU A 201 -12.86 -1.44 -17.85
C LEU A 201 -13.14 -1.43 -19.34
N GLY A 202 -14.36 -1.08 -19.76
CA GLY A 202 -14.72 -0.85 -21.15
C GLY A 202 -13.90 0.27 -21.77
N TYR A 203 -13.86 1.44 -21.13
CA TYR A 203 -13.02 2.57 -21.55
C TYR A 203 -11.56 2.12 -21.73
N ARG A 204 -10.99 1.50 -20.70
CA ARG A 204 -9.60 1.00 -20.73
C ARG A 204 -9.35 0.03 -21.87
N SER A 205 -10.25 -0.93 -22.06
CA SER A 205 -10.12 -2.00 -23.05
C SER A 205 -10.22 -1.44 -24.47
N ILE A 206 -11.14 -0.49 -24.71
CA ILE A 206 -11.28 0.23 -25.98
C ILE A 206 -10.04 1.07 -26.26
N THR A 207 -9.57 1.89 -25.32
CA THR A 207 -8.38 2.72 -25.51
C THR A 207 -7.15 1.87 -25.82
N LEU A 208 -6.93 0.77 -25.11
CA LEU A 208 -5.81 -0.14 -25.40
C LEU A 208 -5.96 -0.82 -26.77
N SER A 209 -7.16 -1.24 -27.15
CA SER A 209 -7.41 -1.84 -28.46
C SER A 209 -7.21 -0.83 -29.61
N ARG A 210 -7.67 0.42 -29.46
CA ARG A 210 -7.39 1.51 -30.41
C ARG A 210 -5.89 1.78 -30.54
N ALA A 211 -5.19 1.87 -29.40
CA ALA A 211 -3.75 2.08 -29.40
C ALA A 211 -2.98 0.93 -30.05
N ARG A 212 -3.40 -0.33 -29.86
CA ARG A 212 -2.81 -1.50 -30.52
C ARG A 212 -3.08 -1.53 -32.03
N LEU A 213 -4.29 -1.18 -32.46
CA LEU A 213 -4.61 -1.06 -33.88
C LEU A 213 -3.78 0.06 -34.54
N ALA A 214 -3.66 1.22 -33.90
CA ALA A 214 -2.79 2.30 -34.35
C ALA A 214 -1.31 1.84 -34.41
N ALA A 215 -0.85 1.12 -33.39
CA ALA A 215 0.50 0.55 -33.37
C ALA A 215 0.73 -0.46 -34.51
N TYR A 216 -0.26 -1.33 -34.80
CA TYR A 216 -0.21 -2.29 -35.90
C TYR A 216 -0.02 -1.59 -37.25
N ARG A 217 -0.71 -0.46 -37.45
CA ARG A 217 -0.61 0.41 -38.63
C ARG A 217 0.65 1.27 -38.70
N GLY A 218 1.49 1.27 -37.65
CA GLY A 218 2.63 2.19 -37.54
C GLY A 218 2.24 3.65 -37.24
N ASP A 219 1.02 3.93 -36.80
CA ASP A 219 0.60 5.27 -36.36
C ASP A 219 1.01 5.53 -34.90
N LEU A 220 2.29 5.87 -34.70
CA LEU A 220 2.83 6.22 -33.38
C LEU A 220 2.10 7.42 -32.76
N ALA A 221 1.77 8.44 -33.55
CA ALA A 221 1.10 9.63 -33.04
C ALA A 221 -0.33 9.31 -32.59
N GLY A 222 -1.06 8.46 -33.31
CA GLY A 222 -2.36 7.95 -32.91
C GLY A 222 -2.31 7.13 -31.63
N ALA A 223 -1.35 6.21 -31.53
CA ALA A 223 -1.15 5.43 -30.30
C ALA A 223 -0.84 6.33 -29.09
N GLN A 224 -0.04 7.38 -29.26
CA GLN A 224 0.24 8.37 -28.22
C GLN A 224 -1.00 9.17 -27.82
N ARG A 225 -1.84 9.60 -28.77
CA ARG A 225 -3.09 10.32 -28.49
C ARG A 225 -4.06 9.49 -27.67
N GLU A 226 -4.21 8.20 -27.99
CA GLU A 226 -5.05 7.28 -27.22
C GLU A 226 -4.50 7.08 -25.80
N LEU A 227 -3.18 6.94 -25.67
CA LEU A 227 -2.52 6.62 -24.40
C LEU A 227 -2.12 7.86 -23.57
N GLN A 228 -2.52 9.07 -23.96
CA GLN A 228 -2.23 10.29 -23.21
C GLN A 228 -2.86 10.30 -21.82
N ASN A 229 -4.02 9.66 -21.69
CA ASN A 229 -4.77 9.58 -20.44
C ASN A 229 -4.32 8.37 -19.63
N PRO A 230 -4.04 8.54 -18.32
CA PRO A 230 -3.66 7.41 -17.48
C PRO A 230 -4.77 6.35 -17.41
N LEU A 231 -4.41 5.10 -17.68
CA LEU A 231 -5.32 3.95 -17.63
C LEU A 231 -5.17 3.19 -16.30
N PRO A 232 -6.16 3.25 -15.38
CA PRO A 232 -6.07 2.56 -14.09
C PRO A 232 -5.89 1.04 -14.26
N GLY A 233 -4.94 0.48 -13.52
CA GLY A 233 -4.67 -0.96 -13.52
C GLY A 233 -3.91 -1.48 -14.75
N VAL A 234 -3.44 -0.61 -15.65
CA VAL A 234 -2.50 -0.99 -16.72
C VAL A 234 -1.07 -0.75 -16.24
N PRO A 235 -0.20 -1.78 -16.22
CA PRO A 235 1.20 -1.58 -15.90
C PRO A 235 1.88 -0.60 -16.88
N PRO A 236 2.72 0.34 -16.41
CA PRO A 236 3.36 1.33 -17.29
C PRO A 236 4.15 0.71 -18.45
N TYR A 237 4.80 -0.44 -18.22
CA TYR A 237 5.57 -1.12 -19.26
C TYR A 237 4.71 -1.57 -20.44
N ARG A 238 3.44 -1.95 -20.23
CA ARG A 238 2.53 -2.37 -21.30
C ARG A 238 2.16 -1.21 -22.22
N VAL A 239 1.99 -0.01 -21.65
CA VAL A 239 1.73 1.22 -22.41
C VAL A 239 2.95 1.56 -23.26
N LEU A 240 4.13 1.56 -22.64
CA LEU A 240 5.40 1.82 -23.31
C LEU A 240 5.71 0.80 -24.40
N GLU A 241 5.36 -0.47 -24.17
CA GLU A 241 5.49 -1.55 -25.14
C GLU A 241 4.59 -1.36 -26.38
N ILE A 242 3.34 -0.94 -26.21
CA ILE A 242 2.46 -0.61 -27.36
C ILE A 242 3.06 0.53 -28.17
N LEU A 243 3.56 1.57 -27.50
CA LEU A 243 4.22 2.70 -28.17
C LEU A 243 5.53 2.27 -28.86
N ALA A 244 6.30 1.37 -28.25
CA ALA A 244 7.52 0.83 -28.84
C ALA A 244 7.22 0.04 -30.12
N HIS A 245 6.18 -0.81 -30.10
CA HIS A 245 5.70 -1.50 -31.30
C HIS A 245 5.20 -0.54 -32.39
N ALA A 246 4.50 0.53 -32.01
CA ALA A 246 4.08 1.55 -32.96
C ALA A 246 5.28 2.24 -33.62
N ALA A 247 6.32 2.57 -32.85
CA ALA A 247 7.55 3.16 -33.35
C ALA A 247 8.34 2.19 -34.26
N GLU A 248 8.39 0.91 -33.91
CA GLU A 248 8.99 -0.16 -34.73
C GLU A 248 8.28 -0.29 -36.08
N ARG A 249 6.95 -0.33 -36.10
CA ARG A 249 6.13 -0.36 -37.32
C ARG A 249 6.21 0.93 -38.14
N ALA A 250 6.43 2.07 -37.49
CA ALA A 250 6.68 3.35 -38.12
C ALA A 250 8.11 3.50 -38.68
N HIS A 251 8.95 2.45 -38.59
CA HIS A 251 10.36 2.47 -38.98
C HIS A 251 11.19 3.55 -38.26
N ASN A 252 10.90 3.82 -36.99
CA ASN A 252 11.63 4.75 -36.13
C ASN A 252 12.46 4.01 -35.07
N PRO A 253 13.70 3.59 -35.39
CA PRO A 253 14.52 2.73 -34.52
C PRO A 253 14.95 3.42 -33.23
N GLU A 254 15.23 4.73 -33.26
CA GLU A 254 15.63 5.49 -32.08
C GLU A 254 14.50 5.55 -31.05
N ALA A 255 13.28 5.88 -31.51
CA ALA A 255 12.11 5.91 -30.65
C ALA A 255 11.77 4.51 -30.12
N ALA A 256 11.84 3.47 -30.96
CA ALA A 256 11.60 2.09 -30.56
C ALA A 256 12.58 1.64 -29.47
N GLY A 257 13.89 1.80 -29.67
CA GLY A 257 14.91 1.44 -28.69
C GLY A 257 14.72 2.14 -27.34
N ARG A 258 14.48 3.46 -27.36
CA ARG A 258 14.22 4.25 -26.15
C ARG A 258 12.95 3.79 -25.42
N LEU A 259 11.87 3.51 -26.13
CA LEU A 259 10.60 3.09 -25.54
C LEU A 259 10.69 1.67 -24.97
N TYR A 260 11.39 0.74 -25.63
CA TYR A 260 11.67 -0.59 -25.09
C TYR A 260 12.55 -0.53 -23.83
N ALA A 261 13.57 0.34 -23.83
CA ALA A 261 14.41 0.57 -22.66
C ALA A 261 13.62 1.12 -21.46
N GLN A 262 12.73 2.08 -21.71
CA GLN A 262 11.82 2.58 -20.68
C GLN A 262 10.85 1.49 -20.21
N ALA A 263 10.26 0.73 -21.12
CA ALA A 263 9.38 -0.39 -20.78
C ALA A 263 10.10 -1.40 -19.88
N HIS A 264 11.33 -1.79 -20.23
CA HIS A 264 12.20 -2.67 -19.46
C HIS A 264 12.39 -2.19 -18.01
N ALA A 265 12.64 -0.89 -17.81
CA ALA A 265 12.85 -0.32 -16.48
C ALA A 265 11.63 -0.51 -15.55
N TYR A 266 10.41 -0.49 -16.11
CA TYR A 266 9.17 -0.68 -15.35
C TYR A 266 8.63 -2.12 -15.37
N ALA A 267 9.26 -3.03 -16.14
CA ALA A 267 8.73 -4.36 -16.36
C ALA A 267 8.98 -5.31 -15.18
N PRO A 268 8.09 -6.29 -14.94
CA PRO A 268 8.35 -7.41 -14.03
C PRO A 268 9.49 -8.30 -14.56
N PRO A 269 10.16 -9.10 -13.70
CA PRO A 269 11.33 -9.89 -14.08
C PRO A 269 11.17 -10.73 -15.36
N ARG A 270 10.02 -11.39 -15.54
CA ARG A 270 9.75 -12.22 -16.73
C ARG A 270 9.63 -11.40 -18.02
N ALA A 271 8.99 -10.23 -17.95
CA ALA A 271 8.86 -9.33 -19.11
C ALA A 271 10.19 -8.64 -19.48
N ARG A 272 11.11 -8.48 -18.52
CA ARG A 272 12.40 -7.81 -18.76
C ARG A 272 13.25 -8.51 -19.78
N ALA A 273 13.35 -9.84 -19.75
CA ALA A 273 14.17 -10.57 -20.71
C ALA A 273 13.75 -10.25 -22.16
N ARG A 274 12.44 -10.30 -22.43
CA ARG A 274 11.86 -10.01 -23.75
C ARG A 274 12.02 -8.54 -24.15
N LEU A 275 11.72 -7.60 -23.25
CA LEU A 275 11.83 -6.16 -23.52
C LEU A 275 13.28 -5.70 -23.63
N GLY A 276 14.18 -6.33 -22.87
CA GLY A 276 15.61 -6.08 -22.94
C GLY A 276 16.20 -6.57 -24.26
N ALA A 277 15.87 -7.80 -24.67
CA ALA A 277 16.21 -8.30 -26.01
C ALA A 277 15.67 -7.37 -27.11
N ALA A 278 14.43 -6.87 -26.97
CA ALA A 278 13.86 -5.91 -27.90
C ALA A 278 14.66 -4.59 -27.96
N ALA A 279 15.08 -4.04 -26.82
CA ALA A 279 15.89 -2.83 -26.76
C ALA A 279 17.31 -3.03 -27.35
N HIS A 280 17.94 -4.19 -27.10
CA HIS A 280 19.25 -4.52 -27.66
C HIS A 280 19.23 -4.63 -29.20
N ARG A 281 18.12 -5.08 -29.80
CA ARG A 281 17.95 -5.05 -31.28
C ARG A 281 18.09 -3.64 -31.88
N TYR A 282 17.89 -2.60 -31.08
CA TYR A 282 18.04 -1.19 -31.46
C TYR A 282 19.31 -0.54 -30.87
N GLY A 283 20.28 -1.34 -30.40
CA GLY A 283 21.56 -0.85 -29.90
C GLY A 283 21.51 -0.13 -28.55
N VAL A 284 20.45 -0.34 -27.75
CA VAL A 284 20.35 0.24 -26.41
C VAL A 284 20.85 -0.76 -25.37
N ASP A 285 22.00 -0.46 -24.77
CA ASP A 285 22.53 -1.24 -23.65
C ASP A 285 21.78 -0.91 -22.35
N LEU A 286 21.31 -1.95 -21.68
CA LEU A 286 20.54 -1.83 -20.45
C LEU A 286 21.37 -2.33 -19.27
N PRO A 287 21.32 -1.66 -18.11
CA PRO A 287 21.99 -2.16 -16.91
C PRO A 287 21.33 -3.47 -16.43
N ASP A 288 22.15 -4.44 -16.01
CA ASP A 288 21.72 -5.78 -15.59
C ASP A 288 20.70 -5.79 -14.44
N THR A 289 20.65 -4.72 -13.63
CA THR A 289 19.67 -4.58 -12.56
C THR A 289 19.14 -3.15 -12.44
N PRO A 290 17.81 -2.95 -12.33
CA PRO A 290 17.27 -1.64 -12.01
C PRO A 290 17.64 -1.27 -10.57
N ARG A 291 18.24 -0.09 -10.39
CA ARG A 291 18.46 0.51 -9.07
C ARG A 291 17.11 0.71 -8.38
N ARG A 292 16.73 -0.20 -7.48
CA ARG A 292 15.75 0.15 -6.44
C ARG A 292 16.40 1.24 -5.60
N GLN A 293 15.85 2.46 -5.61
CA GLN A 293 16.21 3.45 -4.60
C GLN A 293 15.94 2.80 -3.24
N GLY A 294 17.01 2.51 -2.50
CA GLY A 294 16.90 1.87 -1.21
C GLY A 294 16.16 2.79 -0.25
N ALA A 295 15.14 2.28 0.43
CA ALA A 295 14.49 3.01 1.50
C ALA A 295 15.26 2.84 2.82
N THR A 296 16.56 3.15 2.74
CA THR A 296 17.54 2.86 3.78
C THR A 296 17.17 3.60 5.06
N THR A 297 16.75 4.85 4.93
CA THR A 297 16.43 5.71 6.07
C THR A 297 15.16 5.25 6.76
N THR A 298 14.14 4.91 5.97
CA THR A 298 12.90 4.33 6.50
C THR A 298 13.21 3.06 7.30
N VAL A 299 14.00 2.15 6.72
CA VAL A 299 14.38 0.88 7.38
C VAL A 299 15.21 1.13 8.63
N MET A 300 16.19 2.04 8.58
CA MET A 300 17.01 2.40 9.74
C MET A 300 16.19 3.02 10.86
N LEU A 301 15.29 3.96 10.55
CA LEU A 301 14.41 4.59 11.54
C LEU A 301 13.45 3.57 12.16
N THR A 302 12.86 2.68 11.36
CA THR A 302 12.04 1.58 11.89
C THR A 302 12.86 0.65 12.80
N GLY A 303 14.06 0.25 12.36
CA GLY A 303 14.96 -0.60 13.15
C GLY A 303 15.37 0.06 14.47
N PHE A 304 15.63 1.38 14.45
CA PHE A 304 15.93 2.17 15.65
C PHE A 304 14.75 2.20 16.63
N LEU A 305 13.53 2.42 16.16
CA LEU A 305 12.33 2.39 17.01
C LEU A 305 12.10 1.00 17.63
N LEU A 306 12.34 -0.07 16.85
CA LEU A 306 12.25 -1.45 17.35
C LEU A 306 13.32 -1.73 18.42
N ALA A 307 14.56 -1.30 18.20
CA ALA A 307 15.64 -1.43 19.17
C ALA A 307 15.32 -0.69 20.47
N LEU A 308 14.78 0.54 20.38
CA LEU A 308 14.34 1.30 21.55
C LEU A 308 13.17 0.64 22.29
N TYR A 309 12.28 -0.06 21.57
CA TYR A 309 11.24 -0.86 22.22
C TYR A 309 11.82 -2.05 22.99
N VAL A 310 12.89 -2.70 22.48
CA VAL A 310 13.61 -3.74 23.24
C VAL A 310 14.27 -3.15 24.48
N VAL A 311 14.91 -1.99 24.36
CA VAL A 311 15.47 -1.26 25.51
C VAL A 311 14.37 -0.92 26.52
N GLN A 312 13.21 -0.45 26.05
CA GLN A 312 12.05 -0.21 26.90
C GLN A 312 11.65 -1.46 27.69
N LEU A 313 11.53 -2.62 27.04
CA LEU A 313 11.17 -3.87 27.73
C LEU A 313 12.21 -4.25 28.79
N TRP A 314 13.49 -4.05 28.50
CA TRP A 314 14.57 -4.29 29.45
C TRP A 314 14.49 -3.34 30.66
N VAL A 315 14.29 -2.05 30.43
CA VAL A 315 14.13 -1.03 31.49
C VAL A 315 12.91 -1.33 32.35
N ASP A 316 11.76 -1.58 31.73
CA ASP A 316 10.50 -1.86 32.43
C ASP A 316 10.60 -3.15 33.26
N ASN A 317 11.36 -4.15 32.79
CA ASN A 317 11.62 -5.36 33.57
C ASN A 317 12.58 -5.13 34.75
N ARG A 318 13.55 -4.22 34.61
CA ARG A 318 14.59 -3.98 35.62
C ARG A 318 14.19 -3.00 36.72
N TYR A 319 13.37 -2.00 36.39
CA TYR A 319 13.03 -0.86 37.24
C TYR A 319 11.52 -0.69 37.46
N GLY A 320 10.70 -1.68 37.10
CA GLY A 320 9.25 -1.64 37.26
C GLY A 320 8.47 -1.25 36.00
N ALA A 321 7.22 -1.67 35.94
CA ALA A 321 6.38 -1.48 34.76
C ALA A 321 6.21 0.02 34.44
N ARG A 322 6.37 0.38 33.14
CA ARG A 322 6.23 1.74 32.60
C ARG A 322 7.36 2.70 32.96
N SER A 323 8.44 2.24 33.59
CA SER A 323 9.58 3.09 33.97
C SER A 323 10.19 3.84 32.79
N TRP A 324 10.31 3.23 31.61
CA TRP A 324 10.76 3.96 30.41
C TRP A 324 9.72 4.96 29.89
N ALA A 325 8.43 4.64 30.01
CA ALA A 325 7.37 5.53 29.58
C ALA A 325 7.24 6.77 30.47
N LEU A 326 7.62 6.66 31.74
CA LEU A 326 7.69 7.77 32.68
C LEU A 326 8.90 8.69 32.42
N THR A 327 10.00 8.15 31.89
CA THR A 327 11.25 8.91 31.66
C THR A 327 11.38 9.47 30.23
N ALA A 328 11.00 8.68 29.22
CA ALA A 328 11.15 9.02 27.81
C ALA A 328 9.85 9.48 27.14
N GLY A 329 8.70 9.19 27.75
CA GLY A 329 7.38 9.60 27.27
C GLY A 329 6.74 10.66 28.16
N PHE A 330 5.56 11.11 27.75
CA PHE A 330 4.67 11.86 28.62
C PHE A 330 3.58 10.93 29.17
N LEU A 331 3.96 9.93 29.96
CA LEU A 331 2.97 9.24 30.79
C LEU A 331 2.80 10.05 32.08
N THR A 332 1.68 10.74 32.21
CA THR A 332 1.32 11.47 33.42
C THR A 332 0.80 10.48 34.47
N LEU A 333 1.71 10.00 35.33
CA LEU A 333 1.31 9.64 36.69
C LEU A 333 1.40 10.91 37.55
N PRO A 334 0.53 11.10 38.56
CA PRO A 334 0.68 12.14 39.57
C PRO A 334 1.86 11.79 40.50
N ASP A 335 3.06 11.76 39.92
CA ASP A 335 4.32 11.59 40.62
C ASP A 335 5.13 12.87 40.38
N ALA A 336 5.38 13.61 41.46
CA ALA A 336 6.12 14.88 41.44
C ALA A 336 7.56 14.74 40.89
N ARG A 337 8.03 13.50 40.69
CA ARG A 337 9.33 13.18 40.11
C ARG A 337 9.30 13.02 38.59
N VAL A 338 8.13 13.08 37.94
CA VAL A 338 8.04 13.13 36.47
C VAL A 338 8.31 14.56 35.99
N PRO A 339 9.20 14.79 35.01
CA PRO A 339 9.51 16.14 34.53
C PRO A 339 8.25 16.92 34.11
N GLY A 340 8.25 18.24 34.29
CA GLY A 340 7.17 19.10 33.81
C GLY A 340 7.22 19.35 32.30
N ALA A 341 6.41 20.31 31.83
CA ALA A 341 6.40 20.76 30.43
C ALA A 341 7.72 21.45 29.99
N SER A 342 8.57 21.88 30.92
CA SER A 342 9.89 22.47 30.61
C SER A 342 10.91 21.46 30.06
N ALA A 343 10.64 20.16 30.18
CA ALA A 343 11.50 19.10 29.66
C ALA A 343 11.34 18.95 28.13
N LEU A 344 11.94 19.88 27.38
CA LEU A 344 11.77 20.00 25.93
C LEU A 344 12.07 18.73 25.15
N TRP A 345 12.99 17.87 25.63
CA TRP A 345 13.31 16.60 24.98
C TRP A 345 12.09 15.67 24.84
N ARG A 346 11.11 15.79 25.75
CA ARG A 346 9.91 14.95 25.79
C ARG A 346 8.93 15.22 24.65
N TYR A 347 8.95 16.41 24.07
CA TYR A 347 8.14 16.75 22.88
C TYR A 347 8.56 15.97 21.63
N LEU A 348 9.71 15.29 21.68
CA LEU A 348 10.17 14.41 20.62
C LEU A 348 10.41 12.97 21.11
N SER A 349 10.96 12.77 22.31
CA SER A 349 11.32 11.43 22.82
C SER A 349 10.10 10.53 23.08
N TYR A 350 8.89 11.09 23.21
CA TYR A 350 7.68 10.29 23.33
C TYR A 350 7.47 9.34 22.14
N ALA A 351 8.01 9.69 20.96
CA ALA A 351 7.98 8.87 19.76
C ALA A 351 8.76 7.55 19.91
N PHE A 352 9.66 7.47 20.90
CA PHE A 352 10.49 6.31 21.19
C PHE A 352 9.83 5.30 22.14
N VAL A 353 8.72 5.68 22.75
CA VAL A 353 8.02 4.87 23.75
C VAL A 353 6.77 4.27 23.14
N HIS A 354 6.51 2.99 23.37
CA HIS A 354 5.31 2.34 22.87
C HIS A 354 4.54 1.64 23.98
N GLY A 355 3.20 1.77 23.95
CA GLY A 355 2.30 1.15 24.93
C GLY A 355 2.18 -0.37 24.81
N GLY A 356 2.85 -0.98 23.82
CA GLY A 356 2.78 -2.42 23.60
C GLY A 356 3.27 -2.89 22.25
N VAL A 357 3.39 -4.22 22.11
CA VAL A 357 3.90 -4.87 20.89
C VAL A 357 3.03 -4.55 19.67
N VAL A 358 1.70 -4.56 19.83
CA VAL A 358 0.75 -4.20 18.77
C VAL A 358 0.94 -2.74 18.35
N HIS A 359 1.19 -1.84 19.30
CA HIS A 359 1.37 -0.42 19.01
C HIS A 359 2.65 -0.15 18.22
N ILE A 360 3.80 -0.73 18.62
CA ILE A 360 5.04 -0.59 17.83
C ILE A 360 4.94 -1.30 16.47
N ALA A 361 4.30 -2.48 16.41
CA ALA A 361 4.15 -3.22 15.16
C ALA A 361 3.35 -2.42 14.11
N LEU A 362 2.26 -1.74 14.53
CA LEU A 362 1.50 -0.87 13.65
C LEU A 362 2.30 0.35 13.20
N ASN A 363 3.05 1.00 14.09
CA ASN A 363 3.91 2.12 13.71
C ASN A 363 5.02 1.70 12.74
N ALA A 364 5.68 0.57 13.00
CA ALA A 364 6.71 0.01 12.14
C ALA A 364 6.16 -0.36 10.75
N TRP A 365 5.01 -1.04 10.71
CA TRP A 365 4.38 -1.41 9.45
C TRP A 365 4.00 -0.19 8.63
N VAL A 366 3.28 0.76 9.22
CA VAL A 366 2.85 1.97 8.50
C VAL A 366 4.07 2.76 8.06
N LEU A 367 5.07 3.00 8.92
CA LEU A 367 6.29 3.71 8.56
C LEU A 367 7.03 3.03 7.40
N LEU A 368 7.12 1.70 7.38
CA LEU A 368 7.71 0.97 6.27
C LEU A 368 6.89 1.14 4.98
N ASP A 369 5.57 1.22 5.05
CA ASP A 369 4.73 1.39 3.86
C ASP A 369 4.84 2.82 3.29
N ILE A 370 4.44 3.82 4.08
CA ILE A 370 4.41 5.22 3.62
C ILE A 370 5.81 5.85 3.54
N GLY A 371 6.74 5.43 4.39
CA GLY A 371 8.11 5.95 4.40
C GLY A 371 8.90 5.54 3.18
N ARG A 372 8.78 4.26 2.75
CA ARG A 372 9.38 3.79 1.49
C ARG A 372 8.85 4.56 0.29
N LEU A 373 7.54 4.81 0.28
CA LEU A 373 6.90 5.59 -0.78
C LEU A 373 7.38 7.05 -0.77
N TYR A 374 7.50 7.67 0.40
CA TYR A 374 8.01 9.03 0.51
C TYR A 374 9.51 9.14 0.15
N GLU A 375 10.34 8.22 0.62
CA GLU A 375 11.80 8.17 0.33
C GLU A 375 12.09 7.90 -1.16
N SER A 376 11.15 7.25 -1.88
CA SER A 376 11.23 7.12 -3.34
C SER A 376 10.96 8.41 -4.11
N ARG A 377 10.44 9.45 -3.44
CA ARG A 377 10.10 10.75 -4.03
C ARG A 377 10.96 11.88 -3.50
N ARG A 378 11.46 11.76 -2.26
CA ARG A 378 12.23 12.76 -1.55
C ARG A 378 13.46 12.12 -0.89
N PRO A 379 14.61 12.80 -0.86
CA PRO A 379 15.79 12.26 -0.19
C PRO A 379 15.58 12.02 1.30
N TRP A 380 16.44 11.19 1.87
CA TRP A 380 16.42 10.74 3.27
C TRP A 380 16.16 11.86 4.31
N GLY A 381 16.80 13.02 4.14
CA GLY A 381 16.72 14.10 5.11
C GLY A 381 15.34 14.74 5.20
N SER A 382 14.60 14.77 4.08
CA SER A 382 13.21 15.22 4.07
C SER A 382 12.29 14.25 4.82
N LEU A 383 12.56 12.94 4.77
CA LEU A 383 11.81 11.94 5.52
C LEU A 383 12.00 12.12 7.03
N LEU A 384 13.25 12.29 7.48
CA LEU A 384 13.53 12.52 8.90
C LEU A 384 12.92 13.83 9.40
N ALA A 385 12.99 14.89 8.60
CA ALA A 385 12.37 16.16 8.93
C ALA A 385 10.85 16.03 9.04
N ALA A 386 10.18 15.37 8.09
CA ALA A 386 8.74 15.11 8.17
C ALA A 386 8.37 14.35 9.44
N PHE A 387 9.16 13.33 9.82
CA PHE A 387 8.97 12.58 11.06
C PHE A 387 9.12 13.48 12.30
N VAL A 388 10.19 14.26 12.39
CA VAL A 388 10.46 15.15 13.53
C VAL A 388 9.39 16.24 13.65
N PHE A 389 9.03 16.91 12.57
CA PHE A 389 7.97 17.93 12.55
C PHE A 389 6.62 17.35 12.97
N GLY A 390 6.28 16.15 12.48
CA GLY A 390 5.07 15.44 12.89
C GLY A 390 5.06 15.13 14.38
N SER A 391 6.15 14.57 14.91
CA SER A 391 6.27 14.26 16.34
C SER A 391 6.13 15.51 17.21
N VAL A 392 6.90 16.57 16.91
CA VAL A 392 6.87 17.82 17.69
C VAL A 392 5.49 18.46 17.67
N MET A 393 4.86 18.55 16.49
CA MET A 393 3.53 19.14 16.35
C MET A 393 2.44 18.28 17.02
N GLY A 394 2.58 16.95 16.99
CA GLY A 394 1.72 16.02 17.71
C GLY A 394 1.76 16.24 19.23
N ALA A 395 2.95 16.37 19.81
CA ALA A 395 3.12 16.70 21.22
C ALA A 395 2.59 18.11 21.54
N TYR A 396 2.89 19.10 20.70
CA TYR A 396 2.46 20.49 20.88
C TYR A 396 0.93 20.64 20.89
N LEU A 397 0.22 20.08 19.89
CA LEU A 397 -1.25 20.18 19.88
C LEU A 397 -1.88 19.39 21.03
N THR A 398 -1.28 18.28 21.46
CA THR A 398 -1.72 17.57 22.66
C THR A 398 -1.58 18.48 23.90
N PHE A 399 -0.45 19.16 24.04
CA PHE A 399 -0.18 20.07 25.16
C PHE A 399 -1.19 21.23 25.21
N VAL A 400 -1.44 21.87 24.06
CA VAL A 400 -2.44 22.94 23.95
C VAL A 400 -3.84 22.43 24.30
N SER A 401 -4.22 21.25 23.79
CA SER A 401 -5.55 20.67 24.04
C SER A 401 -5.79 20.30 25.51
N GLN A 402 -4.72 20.08 26.28
CA GLN A 402 -4.76 19.73 27.70
C GLN A 402 -4.52 20.95 28.60
N GLY A 403 -4.76 22.16 28.09
CA GLY A 403 -4.66 23.39 28.88
C GLY A 403 -3.25 23.73 29.35
N GLY A 404 -2.22 23.26 28.63
CA GLY A 404 -0.82 23.47 29.02
C GLY A 404 -0.30 22.47 30.07
N ALA A 405 -1.06 21.41 30.37
CA ALA A 405 -0.55 20.28 31.13
C ALA A 405 0.46 19.46 30.29
N PRO A 406 1.43 18.77 30.94
CA PRO A 406 2.33 17.86 30.23
C PRO A 406 1.55 16.86 29.35
N PRO A 407 1.77 16.84 28.02
CA PRO A 407 0.86 16.20 27.07
C PRO A 407 0.84 14.69 27.22
N GLY A 408 -0.26 14.07 27.64
CA GLY A 408 -0.36 12.60 27.79
C GLY A 408 -0.21 11.79 26.49
N VAL A 409 1.00 11.62 25.95
CA VAL A 409 1.25 11.00 24.63
C VAL A 409 2.49 10.11 24.63
N ILE A 410 2.38 8.96 23.95
CA ILE A 410 3.46 8.01 23.64
C ILE A 410 3.24 7.44 22.23
N GLY A 411 4.30 7.00 21.59
CA GLY A 411 4.26 6.29 20.30
C GLY A 411 4.74 7.13 19.14
N ALA A 412 5.37 6.47 18.16
CA ALA A 412 5.90 7.12 16.96
C ALA A 412 4.82 7.68 16.02
N SER A 413 3.53 7.48 16.30
CA SER A 413 2.43 7.72 15.36
C SER A 413 2.30 9.18 14.92
N GLY A 414 2.68 10.14 15.77
CA GLY A 414 2.76 11.55 15.38
C GLY A 414 3.78 11.77 14.25
N GLY A 415 4.97 11.17 14.36
CA GLY A 415 6.00 11.25 13.32
C GLY A 415 5.64 10.44 12.07
N VAL A 416 5.02 9.27 12.23
CA VAL A 416 4.48 8.48 11.10
C VAL A 416 3.44 9.28 10.32
N LEU A 417 2.50 9.95 11.00
CA LEU A 417 1.54 10.85 10.36
C LEU A 417 2.19 12.12 9.81
N GLY A 418 3.32 12.55 10.37
CA GLY A 418 4.19 13.56 9.77
C GLY A 418 4.68 13.16 8.38
N VAL A 419 5.20 11.94 8.24
CA VAL A 419 5.59 11.39 6.93
C VAL A 419 4.39 11.27 6.00
N ALA A 420 3.23 10.84 6.50
CA ALA A 420 2.00 10.75 5.73
C ALA A 420 1.53 12.14 5.23
N GLY A 421 1.56 13.15 6.10
CA GLY A 421 1.19 14.52 5.78
C GLY A 421 2.13 15.16 4.77
N ALA A 422 3.43 14.91 4.88
CA ALA A 422 4.41 15.38 3.91
C ALA A 422 4.22 14.72 2.53
N LEU A 423 3.92 13.42 2.51
CA LEU A 423 3.57 12.72 1.27
C LEU A 423 2.26 13.24 0.67
N LEU A 424 1.25 13.51 1.51
CA LEU A 424 -0.02 14.09 1.07
C LEU A 424 0.19 15.48 0.46
N ALA A 425 1.02 16.33 1.06
CA ALA A 425 1.37 17.62 0.49
C ALA A 425 2.02 17.46 -0.90
N ASP A 426 2.96 16.52 -1.06
CA ASP A 426 3.63 16.24 -2.33
C ASP A 426 2.66 15.79 -3.43
N THR A 427 1.66 14.97 -3.08
CA THR A 427 0.68 14.49 -4.07
C THR A 427 -0.47 15.48 -4.29
N TRP A 428 -0.70 16.42 -3.38
CA TRP A 428 -1.79 17.40 -3.45
C TRP A 428 -1.72 18.27 -4.70
N ARG A 429 -0.53 18.73 -5.08
CA ARG A 429 -0.28 19.52 -6.29
C ARG A 429 0.01 18.66 -7.52
N GLY A 430 0.04 17.33 -7.37
CA GLY A 430 0.32 16.38 -8.43
C GLY A 430 -0.79 16.36 -9.49
N ARG A 431 -0.42 16.59 -10.75
CA ARG A 431 -1.36 16.53 -11.89
C ARG A 431 -1.51 15.13 -12.48
N SER A 432 -0.74 14.15 -12.01
CA SER A 432 -0.84 12.77 -12.49
C SER A 432 -2.06 12.06 -11.88
N ALA A 433 -2.67 11.12 -12.61
CA ALA A 433 -3.75 10.30 -12.04
C ALA A 433 -3.28 9.45 -10.86
N ARG A 434 -2.01 9.02 -10.88
CA ARG A 434 -1.37 8.31 -9.78
C ARG A 434 -1.35 9.14 -8.50
N ASP A 435 -0.98 10.42 -8.61
CA ASP A 435 -0.99 11.33 -7.46
C ASP A 435 -2.40 11.61 -6.97
N ARG A 436 -3.37 11.79 -7.88
CA ARG A 436 -4.78 11.95 -7.48
C ARG A 436 -5.30 10.72 -6.73
N LEU A 437 -4.98 9.51 -7.19
CA LEU A 437 -5.39 8.27 -6.51
C LEU A 437 -4.72 8.16 -5.14
N LEU A 438 -3.41 8.42 -5.07
CA LEU A 438 -2.65 8.38 -3.83
C LEU A 438 -3.15 9.42 -2.82
N THR A 439 -3.42 10.66 -3.25
CA THR A 439 -4.03 11.70 -2.43
C THR A 439 -5.37 11.24 -1.87
N ARG A 440 -6.27 10.68 -2.69
CA ARG A 440 -7.56 10.14 -2.22
C ARG A 440 -7.37 9.05 -1.17
N SER A 441 -6.44 8.13 -1.39
CA SER A 441 -6.13 7.07 -0.42
C SER A 441 -5.56 7.62 0.89
N LEU A 442 -4.63 8.57 0.84
CA LEU A 442 -4.03 9.19 2.01
C LEU A 442 -5.05 10.01 2.82
N VAL A 443 -5.93 10.76 2.14
CA VAL A 443 -7.02 11.51 2.79
C VAL A 443 -7.99 10.55 3.46
N GLN A 444 -8.46 9.53 2.74
CA GLN A 444 -9.38 8.53 3.29
C GLN A 444 -8.77 7.85 4.53
N TRP A 445 -7.50 7.45 4.44
CA TRP A 445 -6.79 6.81 5.55
C TRP A 445 -6.58 7.76 6.74
N SER A 446 -6.25 9.03 6.49
CA SER A 446 -6.11 10.05 7.54
C SER A 446 -7.44 10.28 8.28
N VAL A 447 -8.55 10.37 7.55
CA VAL A 447 -9.90 10.49 8.13
C VAL A 447 -10.22 9.28 9.01
N LEU A 448 -9.89 8.06 8.56
CA LEU A 448 -10.11 6.85 9.35
C LEU A 448 -9.28 6.85 10.64
N ILE A 449 -8.03 7.32 10.61
CA ILE A 449 -7.20 7.43 11.82
C ILE A 449 -7.76 8.45 12.79
N VAL A 450 -8.21 9.60 12.32
CA VAL A 450 -8.85 10.60 13.19
C VAL A 450 -10.12 10.03 13.82
N LEU A 451 -10.98 9.36 13.04
CA LEU A 451 -12.18 8.70 13.56
C LEU A 451 -11.83 7.61 14.59
N PHE A 452 -10.83 6.78 14.31
CA PHE A 452 -10.33 5.77 15.25
C PHE A 452 -9.84 6.39 16.56
N SER A 453 -9.21 7.56 16.47
CA SER A 453 -8.71 8.30 17.64
C SER A 453 -9.81 8.91 18.49
N LEU A 454 -10.96 9.24 17.88
CA LEU A 454 -12.15 9.70 18.58
C LEU A 454 -12.86 8.57 19.29
N LEU A 455 -12.92 7.39 18.66
CA LEU A 455 -13.74 6.27 19.13
C LEU A 455 -13.03 5.38 20.16
N LEU A 456 -11.70 5.33 20.16
CA LEU A 456 -10.96 4.41 21.03
C LEU A 456 -10.29 5.11 22.22
N PRO A 457 -10.66 4.71 23.46
CA PRO A 457 -10.01 5.23 24.67
C PRO A 457 -8.50 4.96 24.69
N GLY A 458 -7.71 6.00 24.96
CA GLY A 458 -6.26 5.91 25.07
C GLY A 458 -5.49 6.08 23.75
N VAL A 459 -6.18 6.38 22.64
CA VAL A 459 -5.55 6.82 21.39
C VAL A 459 -5.50 8.35 21.36
N SER A 460 -4.32 8.93 21.09
CA SER A 460 -4.16 10.39 21.11
C SER A 460 -4.69 11.04 19.83
N LEU A 461 -5.88 11.64 19.91
CA LEU A 461 -6.47 12.44 18.83
C LEU A 461 -5.55 13.58 18.40
N TRP A 462 -5.15 14.42 19.35
CA TRP A 462 -4.33 15.61 19.08
C TRP A 462 -2.89 15.27 18.68
N GLY A 463 -2.37 14.12 19.15
CA GLY A 463 -1.11 13.57 18.66
C GLY A 463 -1.18 13.22 17.17
N HIS A 464 -2.29 12.64 16.72
CA HIS A 464 -2.48 12.30 15.31
C HIS A 464 -2.78 13.51 14.43
N ILE A 465 -3.67 14.42 14.85
CA ILE A 465 -3.96 15.66 14.14
C ILE A 465 -2.69 16.50 14.02
N GLY A 466 -1.96 16.68 15.12
CA GLY A 466 -0.70 17.42 15.13
C GLY A 466 0.36 16.79 14.25
N GLY A 467 0.47 15.47 14.26
CA GLY A 467 1.34 14.73 13.33
C GLY A 467 1.06 15.05 11.87
N LEU A 468 -0.20 14.94 11.45
CA LEU A 468 -0.63 15.22 10.08
C LEU A 468 -0.38 16.68 9.70
N VAL A 469 -0.69 17.63 10.59
CA VAL A 469 -0.45 19.07 10.38
C VAL A 469 1.05 19.36 10.25
N GLY A 470 1.89 18.82 11.14
CA GLY A 470 3.34 18.99 11.09
C GLY A 470 3.93 18.47 9.77
N GLY A 471 3.44 17.33 9.31
CA GLY A 471 3.78 16.77 8.01
C GLY A 471 3.40 17.65 6.83
N LEU A 472 2.15 18.15 6.81
CA LEU A 472 1.66 19.05 5.75
C LEU A 472 2.47 20.35 5.70
N LEU A 473 2.79 20.94 6.87
CA LEU A 473 3.62 22.13 6.97
C LEU A 473 5.01 21.87 6.38
N TRP A 474 5.68 20.79 6.79
CA TRP A 474 6.97 20.41 6.23
C TRP A 474 6.90 20.18 4.72
N GLY A 475 5.91 19.41 4.24
CA GLY A 475 5.77 19.07 2.83
C GLY A 475 5.54 20.29 1.94
N PHE A 476 4.62 21.19 2.32
CA PHE A 476 4.40 22.42 1.55
C PHE A 476 5.58 23.38 1.60
N MET A 477 6.25 23.51 2.75
CA MET A 477 7.47 24.30 2.87
C MET A 477 8.57 23.74 1.96
N ARG A 478 8.78 22.41 1.98
CA ARG A 478 9.81 21.74 1.17
C ARG A 478 9.59 21.93 -0.33
N GLN A 479 8.35 22.05 -0.79
CA GLN A 479 8.01 22.36 -2.19
C GLN A 479 8.36 23.79 -2.59
N GLY A 480 8.33 24.74 -1.66
CA GLY A 480 8.73 26.13 -1.90
C GLY A 480 10.24 26.35 -1.87
N LEU A 481 11.01 25.38 -1.35
CA LEU A 481 12.46 25.46 -1.24
C LEU A 481 13.17 24.82 -2.45
N PRO A 482 14.40 25.28 -2.80
CA PRO A 482 15.21 24.66 -3.84
C PRO A 482 15.37 23.15 -3.63
N GLN A 483 15.34 22.37 -4.71
CA GLN A 483 15.56 20.92 -4.65
C GLN A 483 17.05 20.59 -4.74
N THR A 484 17.83 21.06 -3.77
CA THR A 484 19.29 20.86 -3.72
C THR A 484 19.67 19.78 -2.71
N PRO A 485 20.67 18.92 -3.01
CA PRO A 485 21.15 17.90 -2.08
C PRO A 485 21.61 18.45 -0.72
N GLN A 486 22.11 19.69 -0.69
CA GLN A 486 22.60 20.35 0.51
C GLN A 486 21.46 20.63 1.50
N LEU A 487 20.33 21.16 1.03
CA LEU A 487 19.19 21.45 1.90
C LEU A 487 18.63 20.18 2.53
N ASP A 488 18.51 19.10 1.74
CA ASP A 488 18.06 17.81 2.28
C ASP A 488 19.07 17.24 3.28
N ARG A 489 20.39 17.39 3.02
CA ARG A 489 21.43 16.98 3.98
C ARG A 489 21.33 17.77 5.28
N TYR A 490 21.14 19.09 5.23
CA TYR A 490 20.99 19.91 6.43
C TYR A 490 19.73 19.54 7.22
N ALA A 491 18.59 19.39 6.55
CA ALA A 491 17.36 18.93 7.18
C ALA A 491 17.54 17.58 7.88
N GLY A 492 18.23 16.65 7.22
CA GLY A 492 18.55 15.35 7.78
C GLY A 492 19.47 15.40 8.99
N VAL A 493 20.59 16.14 8.91
CA VAL A 493 21.54 16.29 10.03
C VAL A 493 20.88 16.96 11.24
N LEU A 494 20.10 18.02 11.04
CA LEU A 494 19.35 18.68 12.10
C LEU A 494 18.32 17.75 12.74
N SER A 495 17.65 16.93 11.93
CA SER A 495 16.69 15.94 12.42
C SER A 495 17.37 14.86 13.26
N VAL A 496 18.52 14.34 12.82
CA VAL A 496 19.34 13.39 13.59
C VAL A 496 19.79 14.02 14.91
N ALA A 497 20.29 15.26 14.88
CA ALA A 497 20.71 15.97 16.08
C ALA A 497 19.54 16.16 17.07
N ALA A 498 18.35 16.51 16.59
CA ALA A 498 17.16 16.65 17.42
C ALA A 498 16.74 15.32 18.05
N LEU A 499 16.71 14.23 17.27
CA LEU A 499 16.41 12.88 17.78
C LEU A 499 17.44 12.41 18.80
N ALA A 500 18.73 12.68 18.55
CA ALA A 500 19.82 12.35 19.47
C ALA A 500 19.73 13.16 20.77
N TYR A 501 19.44 14.46 20.71
CA TYR A 501 19.18 15.30 21.88
C TYR A 501 18.00 14.77 22.69
N ALA A 502 16.90 14.40 22.01
CA ALA A 502 15.73 13.82 22.65
C ALA A 502 16.04 12.51 23.39
N LEU A 503 16.79 11.62 22.74
CA LEU A 503 17.23 10.35 23.33
C LEU A 503 18.19 10.58 24.51
N PHE A 504 19.18 11.47 24.35
CA PHE A 504 20.13 11.78 25.40
C PHE A 504 19.45 12.38 26.63
N GLY A 505 18.48 13.29 26.45
CA GLY A 505 17.67 13.83 27.53
C GLY A 505 16.90 12.74 28.28
N ALA A 506 16.25 11.84 27.54
CA ALA A 506 15.53 10.71 28.11
C ALA A 506 16.44 9.74 28.90
N LEU A 507 17.59 9.38 28.35
CA LEU A 507 18.57 8.49 29.00
C LEU A 507 19.22 9.14 30.22
N SER A 508 19.59 10.42 30.11
CA SER A 508 20.18 11.19 31.23
C SER A 508 19.20 11.30 32.39
N TRP A 509 17.91 11.48 32.10
CA TRP A 509 16.87 11.47 33.11
C TRP A 509 16.70 10.08 33.73
N LEU A 510 16.61 9.03 32.91
CA LEU A 510 16.52 7.65 33.40
C LEU A 510 17.70 7.32 34.34
N ALA A 511 18.93 7.70 34.01
CA ALA A 511 20.09 7.44 34.85
C ALA A 511 20.00 8.12 36.23
N ARG A 512 19.38 9.30 36.32
CA ARG A 512 19.16 10.02 37.59
C ARG A 512 17.97 9.45 38.38
N PHE A 513 16.96 8.95 37.68
CA PHE A 513 15.70 8.51 38.27
C PHE A 513 15.70 7.01 38.63
N ALA A 514 16.41 6.18 37.88
CA ALA A 514 16.48 4.72 38.08
C ALA A 514 16.96 4.28 39.48
N PRO A 515 17.87 4.99 40.18
CA PRO A 515 18.21 4.66 41.57
C PRO A 515 17.09 4.93 42.59
N GLN A 516 16.02 5.61 42.18
CA GLN A 516 14.88 6.02 43.01
C GLN A 516 13.59 5.23 42.69
N LEU A 517 13.68 4.30 41.73
CA LEU A 517 12.66 3.33 41.31
C LEU A 517 12.97 1.99 41.95
#